data_AF-A0A956C040-F1
#
_entry.id   AF-A0A956C040-F1
#
_cell.length_a   1.000
_cell.length_b   1.000
_cell.length_c   1.000
_cell.angle_alpha   90.00
_cell.angle_beta   90.00
_cell.angle_gamma   90.00
#
_symmetry.space_group_name_H-M   'P 1'
#
loop_
_entity.id
_entity.type
_entity.pdbx_description
1 polymer ?
#
loop_
_entity_poly.entity_id
_entity_poly.type
_entity_poly.pdbx_seq_one_letter_code
_entity_poly.pdbx_strand_id
1 'polypeptide(L)'
;MIGVVGVAVLAHALTACGPSLRRVHTSDQYFELCNTAHADESYSQEDRAACWRAWIKHYGSFQPPEQVEYALDRLEVLEGRTAPTPVKTPKLPQGALPGSEQNVDKPTQPSEPPMEDEAGTSACASYCHQEWRSCLARCERNATPCQAACQMTQQTCRGGCPP
;
A
#
# COMPACT_ATOMS: atom_id res chain seq x y z
N MET A 1 -34.76 43.98 31.89
CA MET A 1 -33.32 43.82 31.59
C MET A 1 -33.10 42.40 31.11
N ILE A 2 -32.91 42.22 29.81
CA ILE A 2 -32.81 40.91 29.14
C ILE A 2 -31.34 40.48 29.24
N GLY A 3 -31.06 39.47 30.06
CA GLY A 3 -29.73 38.93 30.27
C GLY A 3 -29.27 38.16 29.04
N VAL A 4 -28.22 38.68 28.39
CA VAL A 4 -27.54 38.02 27.28
C VAL A 4 -26.77 36.84 27.85
N VAL A 5 -27.40 35.67 27.97
CA VAL A 5 -26.69 34.39 28.16
C VAL A 5 -26.09 34.06 26.81
N GLY A 6 -24.88 34.58 26.59
CA GLY A 6 -24.08 34.33 25.39
C GLY A 6 -23.83 32.84 25.24
N VAL A 7 -24.50 32.24 24.26
CA VAL A 7 -24.21 30.90 23.75
C VAL A 7 -22.84 30.93 23.09
N ALA A 8 -21.79 30.78 23.89
CA ALA A 8 -20.43 30.54 23.40
C ALA A 8 -20.19 29.03 23.30
N VAL A 9 -20.91 28.37 22.38
CA VAL A 9 -20.64 26.97 21.97
C VAL A 9 -20.45 26.92 20.45
N LEU A 10 -19.75 27.91 19.89
CA LEU A 10 -19.49 27.98 18.45
C LEU A 10 -17.98 27.99 18.19
N ALA A 11 -17.56 26.98 17.42
CA ALA A 11 -16.27 26.85 16.73
C ALA A 11 -15.13 26.03 17.38
N HIS A 12 -15.41 24.79 17.82
CA HIS A 12 -14.36 23.74 17.93
C HIS A 12 -14.56 22.58 16.93
N ALA A 13 -15.39 22.76 15.90
CA ALA A 13 -15.95 21.64 15.14
C ALA A 13 -15.20 21.21 13.86
N LEU A 14 -13.98 21.68 13.54
CA LEU A 14 -13.39 21.40 12.21
C LEU A 14 -11.91 21.00 12.17
N THR A 15 -11.36 20.37 13.21
CA THR A 15 -10.07 19.67 13.09
C THR A 15 -10.23 18.17 13.31
N ALA A 16 -11.15 17.54 12.57
CA ALA A 16 -11.10 16.10 12.38
C ALA A 16 -10.01 15.80 11.34
N CYS A 17 -8.78 15.53 11.81
CA CYS A 17 -7.73 15.01 10.95
C CYS A 17 -8.12 13.59 10.51
N GLY A 18 -8.62 13.45 9.29
CA GLY A 18 -8.89 12.15 8.68
C GLY A 18 -7.58 11.39 8.38
N PRO A 19 -7.66 10.07 8.11
CA PRO A 19 -6.50 9.33 7.61
C PRO A 19 -6.03 9.94 6.30
N SER A 20 -4.72 9.91 6.05
CA SER A 20 -4.18 10.38 4.77
C SER A 20 -4.69 9.49 3.63
N LEU A 21 -4.96 10.09 2.46
CA LEU A 21 -5.34 9.34 1.25
C LEU A 21 -4.34 8.22 0.93
N ARG A 22 -3.05 8.49 1.18
CA ARG A 22 -1.99 7.48 1.05
C ARG A 22 -2.22 6.29 1.96
N ARG A 23 -2.57 6.50 3.24
CA ARG A 23 -2.82 5.40 4.19
C ARG A 23 -4.03 4.56 3.75
N VAL A 24 -5.11 5.20 3.30
CA VAL A 24 -6.29 4.49 2.79
C VAL A 24 -5.91 3.64 1.58
N HIS A 25 -5.26 4.24 0.58
CA HIS A 25 -4.83 3.52 -0.62
C HIS A 25 -3.87 2.35 -0.30
N THR A 26 -2.91 2.55 0.60
CA THR A 26 -2.01 1.47 1.03
C THR A 26 -2.79 0.36 1.74
N SER A 27 -3.76 0.70 2.59
CA SER A 27 -4.63 -0.31 3.21
C SER A 27 -5.38 -1.14 2.17
N ASP A 28 -5.93 -0.49 1.13
CA ASP A 28 -6.68 -1.16 0.06
C ASP A 28 -5.79 -2.16 -0.70
N GLN A 29 -4.54 -1.79 -0.98
CA GLN A 29 -3.57 -2.69 -1.59
C GLN A 29 -3.28 -3.91 -0.71
N TYR A 30 -3.03 -3.72 0.59
CA TYR A 30 -2.80 -4.84 1.50
C TYR A 30 -4.06 -5.71 1.70
N PHE A 31 -5.24 -5.11 1.66
CA PHE A 31 -6.50 -5.84 1.70
C PHE A 31 -6.60 -6.81 0.51
N GLU A 32 -6.35 -6.32 -0.71
CA GLU A 32 -6.39 -7.15 -1.93
C GLU A 32 -5.30 -8.23 -1.95
N LEU A 33 -4.11 -7.91 -1.43
CA LEU A 33 -3.05 -8.90 -1.26
C LEU A 33 -3.47 -10.02 -0.30
N CYS A 34 -4.03 -9.70 0.86
CA CYS A 34 -4.52 -10.71 1.79
C CYS A 34 -5.72 -11.49 1.22
N ASN A 35 -6.60 -10.83 0.46
CA ASN A 35 -7.74 -11.47 -0.19
C ASN A 35 -7.28 -12.47 -1.27
N THR A 36 -6.29 -12.09 -2.07
CA THR A 36 -5.67 -12.98 -3.06
C THR A 36 -4.96 -14.15 -2.38
N ALA A 37 -4.14 -13.89 -1.36
CA ALA A 37 -3.44 -14.94 -0.60
C ALA A 37 -4.42 -15.88 0.12
N HIS A 38 -5.58 -15.38 0.55
CA HIS A 38 -6.62 -16.20 1.18
C HIS A 38 -7.19 -17.25 0.20
N ALA A 39 -7.39 -16.87 -1.06
CA ALA A 39 -7.89 -17.73 -2.12
C ALA A 39 -6.84 -18.68 -2.69
N ASP A 40 -5.55 -18.34 -2.59
CA ASP A 40 -4.44 -19.13 -3.12
C ASP A 40 -4.10 -20.30 -2.18
N GLU A 41 -4.28 -21.53 -2.70
CA GLU A 41 -4.06 -22.77 -1.96
C GLU A 41 -2.59 -23.04 -1.59
N SER A 42 -1.64 -22.36 -2.25
CA SER A 42 -0.21 -22.53 -2.00
C SER A 42 0.25 -21.94 -0.66
N TYR A 43 -0.49 -20.99 -0.09
CA TYR A 43 -0.20 -20.44 1.25
C TYR A 43 -0.76 -21.34 2.34
N SER A 44 -0.01 -21.50 3.44
CA SER A 44 -0.53 -22.21 4.61
C SER A 44 -1.71 -21.47 5.24
N GLN A 45 -2.57 -22.20 5.97
CA GLN A 45 -3.68 -21.58 6.71
C GLN A 45 -3.17 -20.53 7.71
N GLU A 46 -2.01 -20.79 8.34
CA GLU A 46 -1.38 -19.88 9.27
C GLU A 46 -0.90 -18.58 8.59
N ASP A 47 -0.29 -18.66 7.41
CA ASP A 47 0.16 -17.49 6.64
C ASP A 47 -1.01 -16.60 6.24
N ARG A 48 -2.11 -17.21 5.77
CA ARG A 48 -3.35 -16.49 5.44
C ARG A 48 -3.92 -15.79 6.67
N ALA A 49 -3.93 -16.45 7.82
CA ALA A 49 -4.41 -15.87 9.07
C ALA A 49 -3.49 -14.76 9.57
N ALA A 50 -2.17 -14.90 9.39
CA ALA A 50 -1.20 -13.87 9.72
C ALA A 50 -1.39 -12.61 8.88
N CYS A 51 -1.69 -12.75 7.58
CA CYS A 51 -1.99 -11.62 6.70
C CYS A 51 -3.18 -10.81 7.23
N TRP A 52 -4.31 -11.47 7.50
CA TRP A 52 -5.51 -10.80 8.03
C TRP A 52 -5.28 -10.16 9.39
N ARG A 53 -4.62 -10.84 10.33
CA ARG A 53 -4.26 -10.25 11.63
C ARG A 53 -3.41 -8.99 11.48
N ALA A 54 -2.40 -9.03 10.60
CA ALA A 54 -1.54 -7.89 10.37
C ALA A 54 -2.31 -6.71 9.78
N TRP A 55 -3.16 -6.95 8.79
CA TRP A 55 -4.00 -5.93 8.16
C TRP A 55 -4.96 -5.28 9.17
N ILE A 56 -5.72 -6.08 9.92
CA ILE A 56 -6.68 -5.61 10.93
C ILE A 56 -5.97 -4.74 11.97
N LYS A 57 -4.84 -5.23 12.51
CA LYS A 57 -4.06 -4.52 13.52
C LYS A 57 -3.53 -3.18 13.03
N HIS A 58 -3.10 -3.10 11.77
CA HIS A 58 -2.43 -1.91 11.24
C HIS A 58 -3.38 -0.88 10.63
N TYR A 59 -4.47 -1.33 9.98
CA TYR A 59 -5.36 -0.46 9.22
C TYR A 59 -6.79 -0.40 9.75
N GLY A 60 -7.26 -1.41 10.50
CA GLY A 60 -8.68 -1.60 10.82
C GLY A 60 -9.38 -0.41 11.48
N SER A 61 -8.67 0.39 12.30
CA SER A 61 -9.25 1.53 13.02
C SER A 61 -9.79 2.65 12.13
N PHE A 62 -9.41 2.69 10.85
CA PHE A 62 -9.77 3.77 9.92
C PHE A 62 -10.46 3.26 8.65
N GLN A 63 -10.85 1.99 8.63
CA GLN A 63 -11.50 1.37 7.48
C GLN A 63 -13.03 1.37 7.59
N PRO A 64 -13.74 1.26 6.45
CA PRO A 64 -15.16 1.01 6.46
C PRO A 64 -15.50 -0.25 7.27
N PRO A 65 -16.57 -0.24 8.07
CA PRO A 65 -16.91 -1.36 8.96
C PRO A 65 -17.06 -2.67 8.19
N GLU A 66 -17.64 -2.64 6.99
CA GLU A 66 -17.82 -3.81 6.14
C GLU A 66 -16.50 -4.50 5.75
N GLN A 67 -15.41 -3.73 5.61
CA GLN A 67 -14.10 -4.26 5.27
C GLN A 67 -13.43 -4.92 6.47
N VAL A 68 -13.61 -4.32 7.64
CA VAL A 68 -13.12 -4.87 8.91
C VAL A 68 -13.87 -6.15 9.27
N GLU A 69 -15.19 -6.15 9.14
CA GLU A 69 -16.05 -7.33 9.33
C GLU A 69 -15.65 -8.47 8.39
N TYR A 70 -15.47 -8.18 7.09
CA TYR A 70 -14.98 -9.18 6.14
C TYR A 70 -13.64 -9.78 6.55
N ALA A 71 -12.66 -8.95 6.94
CA ALA A 71 -11.35 -9.42 7.36
C ALA A 71 -11.42 -10.29 8.63
N LEU A 72 -12.27 -9.91 9.59
CA LEU A 72 -12.51 -10.67 10.81
C LEU A 72 -13.15 -12.03 10.51
N ASP A 73 -14.20 -12.07 9.69
CA ASP A 73 -14.87 -13.31 9.29
C ASP A 73 -13.89 -14.30 8.64
N ARG A 74 -13.02 -13.81 7.75
CA ARG A 74 -11.98 -14.64 7.12
C ARG A 74 -10.98 -15.17 8.12
N LEU A 75 -10.59 -14.36 9.11
CA LEU A 75 -9.69 -14.78 10.17
C LEU A 75 -10.34 -15.88 11.03
N GLU A 76 -11.60 -15.76 11.40
CA GLU A 76 -12.30 -16.76 12.22
C GLU A 76 -12.41 -18.13 11.53
N VAL A 77 -12.69 -18.14 10.22
CA VAL A 77 -12.72 -19.36 9.42
C VAL A 77 -11.33 -20.01 9.34
N LEU A 78 -10.29 -19.21 9.13
CA LEU A 78 -8.91 -19.71 9.09
C LEU A 78 -8.43 -20.24 10.44
N GLU A 79 -8.91 -19.67 11.55
CA GLU A 79 -8.62 -20.16 12.89
C GLU A 79 -9.52 -21.33 13.31
N GLY A 80 -10.42 -21.79 12.43
CA GLY A 80 -11.32 -22.91 12.69
C GLY A 80 -12.41 -22.62 13.73
N ARG A 81 -12.67 -21.34 14.02
CA ARG A 81 -13.69 -20.91 14.99
C ARG A 81 -15.09 -20.95 14.40
N THR A 82 -15.21 -20.74 13.09
CA THR A 82 -16.47 -20.70 12.35
C THR A 82 -16.39 -21.52 11.06
N ALA A 83 -17.55 -21.95 10.56
CA ALA A 83 -17.64 -22.63 9.27
C ALA A 83 -17.50 -21.60 8.11
N PRO A 84 -16.99 -22.01 6.94
CA PRO A 84 -16.90 -21.13 5.77
C PRO A 84 -18.28 -20.59 5.38
N THR A 85 -18.45 -19.27 5.45
CA THR A 85 -19.65 -18.59 4.95
C THR A 85 -19.38 -17.95 3.59
N PRO A 86 -20.37 -17.93 2.66
CA PRO A 86 -20.26 -17.17 1.42
C PRO A 86 -20.40 -15.67 1.73
N VAL A 87 -19.32 -15.01 2.14
CA VAL A 87 -19.29 -13.56 2.32
C VAL A 87 -18.88 -12.90 1.01
N LYS A 88 -19.69 -11.94 0.52
CA LYS A 88 -19.32 -11.10 -0.63
C LYS A 88 -18.15 -10.21 -0.23
N THR A 89 -17.08 -10.22 -1.01
CA THR A 89 -15.98 -9.28 -0.83
C THR A 89 -16.53 -7.84 -0.93
N PRO A 90 -16.29 -6.98 0.07
CA PRO A 90 -16.68 -5.58 0.01
C PRO A 90 -16.08 -4.91 -1.22
N LYS A 91 -16.88 -4.13 -1.94
CA LYS A 91 -16.36 -3.27 -3.00
C LYS A 91 -15.62 -2.13 -2.32
N LEU A 92 -14.30 -2.11 -2.46
CA LEU A 92 -13.47 -0.99 -2.03
C LEU A 92 -14.02 0.33 -2.60
N PRO A 93 -14.15 1.40 -1.78
CA PRO A 93 -14.47 2.71 -2.31
C PRO A 93 -13.38 3.10 -3.31
N GLN A 94 -13.76 3.21 -4.58
CA GLN A 94 -12.86 3.62 -5.66
C GLN A 94 -12.49 5.09 -5.47
N GLY A 95 -11.53 5.35 -4.58
CA GLY A 95 -10.78 6.60 -4.58
C GLY A 95 -10.01 6.70 -5.89
N ALA A 96 -10.52 7.51 -6.80
CA ALA A 96 -10.07 7.62 -8.17
C ALA A 96 -8.55 7.86 -8.30
N LEU A 97 -7.86 6.85 -8.82
CA LEU A 97 -6.87 7.00 -9.88
C LEU A 97 -7.20 5.94 -10.95
N PRO A 98 -7.20 6.27 -12.26
CA PRO A 98 -7.28 5.26 -13.30
C PRO A 98 -6.08 4.32 -13.18
N GLY A 99 -6.32 3.03 -13.42
CA GLY A 99 -5.41 1.94 -13.09
C GLY A 99 -3.97 2.12 -13.56
N SER A 100 -3.04 1.67 -12.72
CA SER A 100 -1.77 1.13 -13.21
C SER A 100 -1.99 -0.30 -13.71
N GLU A 101 -2.87 -0.45 -14.71
CA GLU A 101 -2.64 -1.45 -15.75
C GLU A 101 -1.61 -0.85 -16.70
N GLN A 102 -0.35 -0.80 -16.28
CA GLN A 102 0.73 -0.56 -17.23
C GLN A 102 1.03 -1.89 -17.91
N ASN A 103 0.27 -2.07 -18.99
CA ASN A 103 0.53 -2.90 -20.16
C ASN A 103 1.85 -3.68 -20.14
N VAL A 104 1.69 -4.99 -20.26
CA VAL A 104 2.64 -5.89 -20.90
C VAL A 104 2.87 -5.38 -22.32
N ASP A 105 3.89 -4.55 -22.54
CA ASP A 105 4.51 -4.43 -23.84
C ASP A 105 5.98 -3.98 -23.76
N LYS A 106 6.74 -4.53 -24.68
CA LYS A 106 8.19 -4.66 -24.82
C LYS A 106 8.92 -3.31 -25.06
N PRO A 107 10.24 -3.18 -24.77
CA PRO A 107 10.90 -1.89 -24.57
C PRO A 107 11.28 -1.19 -25.88
N THR A 108 11.14 0.14 -25.92
CA THR A 108 11.89 1.02 -26.84
C THR A 108 11.99 2.41 -26.20
N GLN A 109 13.18 2.75 -25.67
CA GLN A 109 13.61 4.17 -25.67
C GLN A 109 14.16 4.49 -27.06
N PRO A 110 13.93 5.70 -27.57
CA PRO A 110 15.05 6.65 -27.61
C PRO A 110 14.67 8.12 -27.30
N SER A 111 15.45 8.69 -26.38
CA SER A 111 15.98 10.07 -26.32
C SER A 111 15.09 11.27 -26.70
N GLU A 112 14.67 12.04 -25.68
CA GLU A 112 14.54 13.49 -25.78
C GLU A 112 15.56 14.18 -24.85
N PRO A 113 16.18 15.30 -25.26
CA PRO A 113 17.26 15.96 -24.54
C PRO A 113 16.82 16.54 -23.19
N PRO A 114 17.73 16.69 -22.22
CA PRO A 114 17.38 17.08 -20.87
C PRO A 114 16.99 18.56 -20.84
N MET A 115 15.76 18.86 -20.44
CA MET A 115 15.48 20.13 -19.79
C MET A 115 16.10 20.04 -18.39
N GLU A 116 17.28 20.66 -18.28
CA GLU A 116 17.88 21.02 -17.02
C GLU A 116 16.95 22.03 -16.35
N ASP A 117 16.31 21.62 -15.25
CA ASP A 117 16.07 22.48 -14.10
C ASP A 117 15.71 21.59 -12.88
N GLU A 118 16.56 21.71 -11.85
CA GLU A 118 16.26 21.42 -10.45
C GLU A 118 15.98 19.95 -10.06
N ALA A 119 16.92 19.06 -10.38
CA ALA A 119 17.11 17.86 -9.56
C ALA A 119 18.57 17.78 -9.16
N GLY A 120 18.88 18.33 -7.99
CA GLY A 120 19.97 17.80 -7.18
C GLY A 120 19.68 16.33 -6.88
N THR A 121 19.92 15.43 -7.85
CA THR A 121 20.20 14.04 -7.54
C THR A 121 21.47 14.08 -6.71
N SER A 122 21.29 14.09 -5.40
CA SER A 122 22.38 14.07 -4.43
C SER A 122 23.38 12.97 -4.82
N ALA A 123 24.66 13.14 -4.49
CA ALA A 123 25.67 12.10 -4.74
C ALA A 123 25.23 10.72 -4.20
N CYS A 124 24.41 10.73 -3.14
CA CYS A 124 23.70 9.57 -2.60
C CYS A 124 22.74 8.92 -3.61
N ALA A 125 21.88 9.68 -4.27
CA ALA A 125 20.95 9.16 -5.29
C ALA A 125 21.71 8.51 -6.47
N SER A 126 22.81 9.13 -6.90
CA SER A 126 23.70 8.59 -7.94
C SER A 126 24.37 7.29 -7.51
N TYR A 127 24.85 7.22 -6.26
CA TYR A 127 25.43 6.01 -5.67
C TYR A 127 24.41 4.87 -5.59
N CYS A 128 23.21 5.13 -5.06
CA CYS A 128 22.12 4.14 -4.99
C CYS A 128 21.73 3.62 -6.39
N HIS A 129 21.75 4.49 -7.40
CA HIS A 129 21.48 4.09 -8.77
C HIS A 129 22.60 3.21 -9.35
N GLN A 130 23.87 3.49 -9.04
CA GLN A 130 25.00 2.67 -9.45
C GLN A 130 24.95 1.27 -8.83
N GLU A 131 24.68 1.17 -7.52
CA GLU A 131 24.55 -0.11 -6.81
C GLU A 131 23.41 -0.97 -7.36
N TRP A 132 22.27 -0.36 -7.66
CA TRP A 132 21.14 -1.03 -8.32
C TRP A 132 21.54 -1.66 -9.66
N ARG A 133 22.26 -0.94 -10.52
CA ARG A 133 22.72 -1.46 -11.82
C ARG A 133 23.70 -2.62 -11.64
N SER A 134 24.59 -2.54 -10.65
CA SER A 134 25.52 -3.63 -10.30
C SER A 134 24.78 -4.87 -9.78
N CYS A 135 23.69 -4.68 -9.02
CA CYS A 135 22.82 -5.77 -8.56
C CYS A 135 22.13 -6.47 -9.75
N LEU A 136 21.55 -5.69 -10.67
CA LEU A 136 20.91 -6.22 -11.88
C LEU A 136 21.89 -6.95 -12.79
N ALA A 137 23.14 -6.52 -12.88
CA ALA A 137 24.18 -7.19 -13.67
C ALA A 137 24.52 -8.60 -13.16
N ARG A 138 24.20 -8.90 -11.89
CA ARG A 138 24.38 -10.23 -11.29
C ARG A 138 23.14 -11.13 -11.44
N CYS A 139 22.00 -10.58 -11.85
CA CYS A 139 20.81 -11.36 -12.09
C CYS A 139 20.93 -12.19 -13.37
N GLU A 140 20.48 -13.45 -13.32
CA GLU A 140 20.28 -14.24 -14.53
C GLU A 140 19.25 -13.59 -15.45
N ARG A 141 19.35 -13.87 -16.76
CA ARG A 141 18.38 -13.35 -17.74
C ARG A 141 16.97 -13.78 -17.34
N ASN A 142 16.09 -12.80 -17.13
CA ASN A 142 14.68 -12.95 -16.78
C ASN A 142 14.38 -13.45 -15.34
N ALA A 143 15.32 -13.34 -14.41
CA ALA A 143 15.04 -13.64 -13.00
C ALA A 143 14.23 -12.52 -12.32
N THR A 144 12.90 -12.52 -12.49
CA THR A 144 11.96 -11.60 -11.81
C THR A 144 12.17 -11.48 -10.29
N PRO A 145 12.39 -12.57 -9.52
CA PRO A 145 12.64 -12.43 -8.07
C PRO A 145 13.96 -11.70 -7.77
N CYS A 146 14.99 -11.87 -8.60
CA CYS A 146 16.27 -11.17 -8.43
C CYS A 146 16.11 -9.66 -8.69
N GLN A 147 15.40 -9.30 -9.74
CA GLN A 147 15.13 -7.91 -10.09
C GLN A 147 14.29 -7.21 -9.01
N ALA A 148 13.26 -7.88 -8.48
CA ALA A 148 12.43 -7.35 -7.40
C ALA A 148 13.23 -7.10 -6.12
N ALA A 149 14.14 -8.02 -5.74
CA ALA A 149 15.00 -7.86 -4.58
C ALA A 149 15.97 -6.68 -4.72
N CYS A 150 16.58 -6.53 -5.90
CA CYS A 150 17.39 -5.36 -6.20
C CYS A 150 16.55 -4.06 -6.07
N GLN A 151 15.25 -4.08 -6.43
CA GLN A 151 14.42 -2.88 -6.56
C GLN A 151 14.01 -2.36 -5.19
N MET A 152 13.64 -3.29 -4.31
CA MET A 152 13.45 -3.03 -2.89
C MET A 152 14.70 -2.39 -2.25
N THR A 153 15.88 -2.88 -2.62
CA THR A 153 17.16 -2.37 -2.09
C THR A 153 17.42 -0.93 -2.58
N GLN A 154 17.14 -0.64 -3.84
CA GLN A 154 17.27 0.69 -4.41
C GLN A 154 16.32 1.70 -3.72
N GLN A 155 15.06 1.33 -3.52
CA GLN A 155 14.07 2.19 -2.86
C GLN A 155 14.47 2.50 -1.42
N THR A 156 14.97 1.49 -0.69
CA THR A 156 15.48 1.66 0.67
C THR A 156 16.68 2.60 0.70
N CYS A 157 17.64 2.44 -0.21
CA CYS A 157 18.82 3.30 -0.32
C CYS A 157 18.44 4.76 -0.60
N ARG A 158 17.53 5.00 -1.56
CA ARG A 158 17.05 6.35 -1.90
C ARG A 158 16.24 6.99 -0.78
N GLY A 159 15.50 6.20 0.00
CA GLY A 159 14.77 6.67 1.17
C GLY A 159 15.65 7.21 2.29
N GLY A 160 16.95 6.85 2.30
CA GLY A 160 17.94 7.37 3.24
C GLY A 160 18.74 8.57 2.72
N CYS A 161 18.56 8.99 1.47
CA CYS A 161 19.31 10.11 0.92
C CYS A 161 18.79 11.45 1.43
N PRO A 162 19.68 12.42 1.73
CA PRO A 162 19.26 13.76 2.08
C PRO A 162 18.57 14.44 0.88
N PRO A 163 17.64 15.37 1.14
CA PRO A 163 16.96 16.16 0.11
C PRO A 163 17.93 17.02 -0.69
#